data_AF-A0A4R2UNT1-F1
#
_entry.id   AF-A0A4R2UNT1-F1
#
_cell.length_a   1.000
_cell.length_b   1.000
_cell.length_c   1.000
_cell.angle_alpha   90.00
_cell.angle_beta   90.00
_cell.angle_gamma   90.00
#
_symmetry.space_group_name_H-M   'P 1'
#
loop_
_entity.id
_entity.type
_entity.pdbx_description
1 polymer ?
#
loop_
_entity_poly.entity_id
_entity_poly.type
_entity_poly.pdbx_seq_one_letter_code
_entity_poly.pdbx_strand_id
1 'polypeptide(L)'
;MTSERSDPPTTTEAWQDRVAYHRDRAVQEKLLAQRSKTEAARAAHLLLADQHLQMMASAEFVVAMTDPEMPQSSSLQVTGWLMRQSYSN
;
A
#
# COMPACT_ATOMS: atom_id res chain seq x y z
N MET A 1 5.15 17.80 -17.34
CA MET A 1 4.12 17.00 -18.03
C MET A 1 4.09 15.64 -17.36
N THR A 2 3.19 15.46 -16.39
CA THR A 2 2.92 14.14 -15.81
C THR A 2 1.98 13.44 -16.76
N SER A 3 2.46 12.42 -17.47
CA SER A 3 1.58 11.50 -18.20
C SER A 3 0.62 10.89 -17.17
N GLU A 4 -0.61 11.38 -17.17
CA GLU A 4 -1.72 10.67 -16.56
C GLU A 4 -1.85 9.35 -17.31
N ARG A 5 -1.32 8.27 -16.72
CA ARG A 5 -1.54 6.92 -17.24
C ARG A 5 -3.05 6.65 -17.20
N SER A 6 -3.68 6.63 -18.37
CA SER A 6 -5.08 6.24 -18.56
C SER A 6 -5.27 4.72 -18.60
N ASP A 7 -4.18 3.96 -18.73
CA ASP A 7 -4.21 2.50 -18.75
C ASP A 7 -4.33 1.93 -17.33
N PRO A 8 -5.13 0.86 -17.14
CA PRO A 8 -5.18 0.16 -15.86
C PRO A 8 -3.79 -0.39 -15.51
N PRO A 9 -3.38 -0.35 -14.23
CA PRO A 9 -2.11 -0.92 -13.82
C PRO A 9 -2.10 -2.42 -14.08
N THR A 10 -0.95 -2.94 -14.52
CA THR A 10 -0.73 -4.40 -14.56
C THR A 10 -0.77 -4.98 -13.15
N THR A 11 -1.02 -6.29 -13.02
CA THR A 11 -1.03 -6.94 -11.69
C THR A 11 0.29 -6.77 -10.95
N THR A 12 1.41 -6.86 -11.67
CA THR A 12 2.74 -6.64 -11.12
C THR A 12 2.92 -5.20 -10.61
N GLU A 13 2.52 -4.19 -11.39
CA GLU A 13 2.57 -2.79 -10.95
C GLU A 13 1.67 -2.56 -9.72
N ALA A 14 0.46 -3.12 -9.70
CA ALA A 14 -0.45 -3.00 -8.57
C ALA A 14 0.11 -3.61 -7.28
N TRP A 15 0.81 -4.75 -7.38
CA TRP A 15 1.48 -5.35 -6.22
C TRP A 15 2.75 -4.58 -5.80
N GLN A 16 3.53 -4.06 -6.74
CA GLN A 16 4.68 -3.19 -6.44
C GLN A 16 4.25 -1.92 -5.72
N ASP A 17 3.16 -1.30 -6.15
CA ASP A 17 2.54 -0.16 -5.47
C ASP A 17 2.11 -0.53 -4.04
N ARG A 18 1.63 -1.77 -3.83
CA ARG A 18 1.25 -2.26 -2.51
C ARG A 18 2.44 -2.49 -1.59
N VAL A 19 3.55 -3.01 -2.13
CA VAL A 19 4.83 -3.10 -1.40
C VAL A 19 5.29 -1.70 -0.98
N ALA A 20 5.30 -0.74 -1.91
CA ALA A 20 5.70 0.64 -1.63
C ALA A 20 4.80 1.29 -0.56
N TYR A 21 3.48 1.13 -0.68
CA TYR A 21 2.51 1.63 0.29
C TYR A 21 2.79 1.11 1.70
N HIS A 22 2.96 -0.21 1.87
CA HIS A 22 3.20 -0.78 3.19
C HIS A 22 4.56 -0.39 3.76
N ARG A 23 5.58 -0.25 2.91
CA ARG A 23 6.89 0.28 3.30
C ARG A 23 6.79 1.69 3.86
N ASP A 24 6.13 2.58 3.12
CA ASP A 24 5.97 3.98 3.52
C ASP A 24 5.14 4.13 4.80
N ARG A 25 4.06 3.34 4.93
CA ARG A 25 3.27 3.30 6.16
C ARG A 25 4.08 2.81 7.35
N ALA A 26 4.88 1.76 7.21
CA ALA A 26 5.75 1.29 8.30
C ALA A 26 6.75 2.38 8.76
N VAL A 27 7.31 3.16 7.83
CA VAL A 27 8.18 4.30 8.16
C VAL A 27 7.40 5.39 8.90
N GLN A 28 6.20 5.76 8.42
CA GLN A 28 5.35 6.76 9.07
C GLN A 28 4.98 6.35 10.51
N GLU A 29 4.57 5.10 10.72
CA GLU A 29 4.22 4.60 12.05
C GLU A 29 5.42 4.62 13.00
N LYS A 30 6.63 4.26 12.53
CA LYS A 30 7.86 4.40 13.33
C LYS A 30 8.15 5.85 13.71
N LEU A 31 7.94 6.81 12.81
CA LEU A 31 8.08 8.23 13.11
C LEU A 31 7.04 8.72 14.13
N LEU A 32 5.81 8.20 14.09
CA LEU A 32 4.77 8.49 15.08
C LEU A 32 5.10 7.88 16.45
N ALA A 33 5.64 6.66 16.48
CA ALA A 33 6.14 6.03 17.71
C ALA A 33 7.22 6.88 18.40
N GLN A 34 8.16 7.43 17.63
CA GLN A 34 9.22 8.32 18.15
C GLN A 34 8.66 9.62 18.75
N ARG A 35 7.57 10.16 18.19
CA ARG A 35 6.93 11.40 18.65
C ARG A 35 5.88 11.17 19.74
N SER A 36 5.58 9.92 20.07
CA SER A 36 4.54 9.56 21.03
C SER A 36 4.92 9.97 22.45
N LYS A 37 3.98 10.62 23.14
CA LYS A 37 4.14 11.10 24.52
C LYS A 37 3.82 10.06 25.59
N THR A 38 3.23 8.92 25.19
CA THR A 38 2.86 7.83 26.10
C THR A 38 3.43 6.51 25.60
N GLU A 39 3.72 5.61 26.53
CA GLU A 39 4.21 4.27 26.21
C GLU A 39 3.17 3.46 25.43
N ALA A 40 1.89 3.57 25.82
CA ALA A 40 0.79 2.88 25.13
C ALA A 40 0.68 3.31 23.66
N ALA A 41 0.77 4.60 23.36
CA ALA A 41 0.72 5.09 21.98
C ALA A 41 1.96 4.65 21.19
N ARG A 42 3.15 4.71 21.80
CA ARG A 42 4.39 4.23 21.18
C ARG A 42 4.28 2.75 20.81
N ALA A 43 3.84 1.91 21.74
CA ALA A 43 3.67 0.48 21.52
C ALA A 43 2.64 0.19 20.40
N ALA A 44 1.53 0.92 20.37
CA ALA A 44 0.53 0.78 19.32
C ALA A 44 1.10 1.13 17.93
N HIS A 45 1.84 2.23 17.80
CA HIS A 45 2.49 2.59 16.54
C HIS A 45 3.56 1.59 16.11
N LEU A 46 4.35 1.04 17.05
CA LEU A 46 5.31 -0.01 16.72
C LEU A 46 4.62 -1.29 16.23
N LEU A 47 3.53 -1.70 16.86
CA LEU A 47 2.74 -2.85 16.41
C LEU A 47 2.18 -2.64 15.00
N LEU A 48 1.66 -1.45 14.69
CA LEU A 48 1.18 -1.10 13.35
C LEU A 48 2.31 -1.10 12.32
N ALA A 49 3.50 -0.60 12.69
CA ALA A 49 4.67 -0.65 11.82
C ALA A 49 5.05 -2.10 11.47
N ASP A 50 5.07 -3.00 12.45
CA ASP A 50 5.37 -4.41 12.25
C ASP A 50 4.32 -5.10 11.39
N GLN A 51 3.03 -4.79 11.60
CA GLN A 51 1.96 -5.29 10.74
C GLN A 51 2.14 -4.85 9.29
N HIS A 52 2.51 -3.60 9.05
CA HIS A 52 2.79 -3.12 7.70
C HIS A 52 4.00 -3.83 7.07
N LEU A 53 5.05 -4.13 7.84
CA LEU A 53 6.18 -4.92 7.33
C LEU A 53 5.77 -6.35 6.95
N GLN A 54 4.90 -7.00 7.72
CA GLN A 54 4.35 -8.32 7.38
C GLN A 54 3.52 -8.29 6.09
N MET A 55 2.69 -7.25 5.92
CA MET A 55 1.89 -7.07 4.71
C MET A 55 2.77 -6.76 3.49
N MET A 56 3.85 -5.98 3.66
CA MET A 56 4.86 -5.73 2.63
C MET A 56 5.51 -7.04 2.19
N ALA A 57 6.01 -7.85 3.12
CA ALA A 57 6.64 -9.13 2.82
C ALA A 57 5.67 -10.09 2.10
N SER A 58 4.41 -10.10 2.50
CA SER A 58 3.36 -10.87 1.82
C SER A 58 3.15 -10.40 0.39
N ALA A 59 3.12 -9.08 0.16
CA ALA A 59 3.00 -8.51 -1.17
C ALA A 59 4.24 -8.81 -2.04
N GLU A 60 5.46 -8.72 -1.49
CA GLU A 60 6.69 -9.10 -2.20
C GLU A 60 6.68 -10.57 -2.64
N PHE A 61 6.16 -11.46 -1.79
CA PHE A 61 6.01 -12.87 -2.13
C PHE A 61 5.05 -13.07 -3.31
N VAL A 62 3.91 -12.36 -3.33
CA VAL A 62 2.92 -12.47 -4.42
C VAL A 62 3.47 -11.93 -5.74
N VAL A 63 4.27 -10.86 -5.73
CA VAL A 63 4.93 -10.33 -6.95
C VAL A 63 5.78 -11.40 -7.64
N ALA A 64 6.38 -12.33 -6.88
CA ALA A 64 7.23 -13.38 -7.41
C ALA A 64 6.46 -14.60 -7.96
N MET A 65 5.13 -14.64 -7.83
CA MET A 65 4.30 -15.74 -8.34
C MET A 65 4.11 -15.65 -9.86
N THR A 66 3.90 -16.79 -10.51
CA THR A 66 3.79 -16.90 -11.98
C THR A 66 2.49 -16.30 -12.55
N ASP A 67 1.43 -16.22 -11.73
CA ASP A 67 0.15 -15.60 -12.12
C ASP A 67 -0.56 -15.04 -10.87
N PRO A 68 -0.10 -13.89 -10.34
CA PRO A 68 -0.71 -13.30 -9.16
C PRO A 68 -2.07 -12.70 -9.50
N GLU A 69 -3.07 -12.98 -8.66
CA GLU A 69 -4.35 -12.28 -8.73
C GLU A 69 -4.17 -10.79 -8.42
N MET A 70 -5.06 -9.95 -8.95
CA MET A 70 -5.07 -8.52 -8.61
C MET A 70 -5.23 -8.32 -7.11
N PRO A 71 -4.42 -7.45 -6.47
CA PRO A 71 -4.59 -7.16 -5.05
C PRO A 71 -5.99 -6.59 -4.80
N GLN A 72 -6.73 -7.14 -3.84
CA GLN A 72 -8.03 -6.59 -3.45
C GLN A 72 -7.84 -5.13 -2.99
N SER A 73 -8.46 -4.19 -3.72
CA SER A 73 -8.12 -2.77 -3.65
C SER A 73 -8.30 -2.19 -2.25
N SER A 74 -7.24 -1.54 -1.76
CA SER A 74 -7.33 -0.48 -0.76
C SER A 74 -6.55 0.78 -1.19
N SER A 75 -6.02 0.80 -2.42
CA SER A 75 -5.17 1.91 -2.89
C SER A 75 -6.03 3.01 -3.51
N LEU A 76 -5.74 4.27 -3.14
CA LEU A 76 -6.44 5.44 -3.68
C LEU A 76 -6.32 5.57 -5.20
N GLN A 77 -5.26 5.02 -5.81
CA GLN A 77 -5.06 5.03 -7.26
C GLN A 77 -5.99 4.06 -7.99
N VAL A 78 -6.14 2.81 -7.51
CA VAL A 78 -7.09 1.85 -8.09
C VAL A 78 -8.52 2.27 -7.81
N THR A 79 -8.82 2.74 -6.60
CA THR A 79 -10.12 3.35 -6.28
C THR A 79 -10.39 4.58 -7.15
N GLY A 80 -9.39 5.44 -7.37
CA GLY A 80 -9.51 6.61 -8.24
C GLY A 80 -9.72 6.24 -9.71
N TRP A 81 -9.08 5.17 -10.18
CA TRP A 81 -9.34 4.63 -11.52
C TRP A 81 -10.76 4.04 -11.65
N LEU A 82 -11.19 3.21 -10.69
CA LEU A 82 -12.55 2.66 -10.64
C LEU A 82 -13.61 3.76 -10.57
N MET A 83 -13.38 4.81 -9.78
CA MET A 83 -14.26 5.98 -9.72
C MET A 83 -14.30 6.71 -11.07
N ARG A 84 -13.17 6.98 -11.71
CA ARG A 84 -13.16 7.61 -13.05
C ARG A 84 -13.90 6.77 -14.10
N GLN A 85 -13.78 5.45 -14.06
CA GLN A 85 -14.58 4.55 -14.90
C GLN A 85 -16.07 4.69 -14.62
N SER A 86 -16.49 4.80 -13.35
CA SER A 86 -17.90 4.97 -12.99
C SER A 86 -18.53 6.30 -13.46
N TYR A 87 -17.73 7.35 -13.64
CA TYR A 87 -18.18 8.67 -14.13
C TYR A 87 -18.05 8.84 -15.65
N SER A 88 -17.43 7.89 -16.35
CA SER A 88 -17.23 7.94 -17.81
C SER A 88 -18.31 7.19 -18.61
N ASN A 89 -19.39 6.76 -17.94
CA ASN A 89 -20.60 6.19 -18.56
C ASN A 89 -21.73 7.22 -18.64
#